data_AF-A0A4U0YXK4-F1
#
_entry.id   AF-A0A4U0YXK4-F1
#
_cell.length_a   1.000
_cell.length_b   1.000
_cell.length_c   1.000
_cell.angle_alpha   90.00
_cell.angle_beta   90.00
_cell.angle_gamma   90.00
#
_symmetry.space_group_name_H-M   'P 1'
#
loop_
_entity.id
_entity.type
_entity.pdbx_description
1 polymer ?
#
loop_
_entity_poly.entity_id
_entity_poly.type
_entity_poly.pdbx_seq_one_letter_code
_entity_poly.pdbx_strand_id
1 'polypeptide(L)'
;MDINRRQLRRIFTRERFDSGGRLFGGFWQPMGKSERLKHIKINGEEVVELDYGQIMPRLVYADVGRVPPMKDLYRIPGLEKHRAGVKKVMSSMLFVEKPLSRFPQGTRDLFPRKMRVENVTEAIMAAHPEIAGEFFTGVGHRCQFRESQILVEVLRILNANGITALPIHDAILVPASASTLAKRVMLYTFKRKTRIDGEVTILTAQQHPDEDHLLA
;
A
#
# COMPACT_ATOMS: atom_id res chain seq x y z
N MET A 1 -0.48 -23.31 -10.56
CA MET A 1 -1.40 -22.23 -10.16
C MET A 1 -2.70 -22.37 -10.95
N ASP A 2 -3.87 -22.28 -10.30
CA ASP A 2 -5.15 -22.34 -11.01
C ASP A 2 -5.55 -20.96 -11.56
N ILE A 3 -5.35 -20.77 -12.87
CA ILE A 3 -5.64 -19.52 -13.58
C ILE A 3 -7.13 -19.22 -13.72
N ASN A 4 -8.02 -20.16 -13.36
CA ASN A 4 -9.46 -19.93 -13.40
C ASN A 4 -9.96 -19.10 -12.21
N ARG A 5 -9.13 -18.92 -11.17
CA ARG A 5 -9.42 -18.07 -10.01
C ARG A 5 -9.42 -16.60 -10.41
N ARG A 6 -10.55 -16.13 -10.95
CA ARG A 6 -10.74 -14.77 -11.46
C ARG A 6 -11.84 -13.99 -10.71
N GLN A 7 -12.53 -14.66 -9.79
CA GLN A 7 -13.55 -14.04 -8.95
C GLN A 7 -12.90 -13.39 -7.73
N LEU A 8 -13.34 -12.18 -7.41
CA LEU A 8 -12.88 -11.43 -6.26
C LEU A 8 -13.97 -11.35 -5.19
N ARG A 9 -13.55 -11.39 -3.93
CA ARG A 9 -14.40 -11.13 -2.76
C ARG A 9 -13.70 -10.15 -1.84
N ARG A 10 -14.48 -9.38 -1.09
CA ARG A 10 -13.95 -8.54 -0.01
C ARG A 10 -13.83 -9.37 1.27
N ILE A 11 -12.71 -9.27 1.98
CA ILE A 11 -12.53 -9.91 3.28
C ILE A 11 -12.47 -8.84 4.34
N PHE A 12 -13.48 -8.79 5.19
CA PHE A 12 -13.57 -7.90 6.34
C PHE A 12 -12.91 -8.53 7.56
N THR A 13 -12.42 -7.70 8.48
CA THR A 13 -11.73 -8.14 9.70
C THR A 13 -12.44 -7.59 10.93
N ARG A 14 -12.09 -8.11 12.12
CA ARG A 14 -12.62 -7.62 13.41
C ARG A 14 -14.16 -7.66 13.51
N GLU A 15 -14.80 -8.58 12.80
CA GLU A 15 -16.26 -8.75 12.79
C GLU A 15 -17.04 -7.47 12.41
N ARG A 16 -16.43 -6.60 11.60
CA ARG A 16 -17.01 -5.31 11.22
C ARG A 16 -16.87 -5.04 9.74
N PHE A 17 -17.93 -4.49 9.14
CA PHE A 17 -17.95 -4.13 7.72
C PHE A 17 -17.21 -2.83 7.37
N ASP A 18 -16.66 -2.14 8.37
CA ASP A 18 -15.82 -0.95 8.23
C ASP A 18 -14.34 -1.22 8.57
N SER A 19 -13.94 -2.49 8.65
CA SER A 19 -12.60 -2.94 9.00
C SER A 19 -12.06 -3.94 7.98
N GLY A 20 -10.85 -3.72 7.46
CA GLY A 20 -10.26 -4.56 6.41
C GLY A 20 -10.92 -4.30 5.05
N GLY A 21 -11.48 -5.31 4.38
CA GLY A 21 -12.32 -5.12 3.19
C GLY A 21 -11.56 -5.09 1.85
N ARG A 22 -10.27 -5.40 1.82
CA ARG A 22 -9.49 -5.58 0.59
C ARG A 22 -10.05 -6.72 -0.27
N LEU A 23 -9.80 -6.63 -1.59
CA LEU A 23 -10.21 -7.64 -2.57
C LEU A 23 -9.23 -8.81 -2.61
N PHE A 24 -9.77 -10.03 -2.60
CA PHE A 24 -9.02 -11.29 -2.66
C PHE A 24 -9.67 -12.30 -3.61
N GLY A 25 -8.86 -13.20 -4.17
CA GLY A 25 -9.32 -14.37 -4.93
C GLY A 25 -8.76 -14.47 -6.35
N GLY A 26 -8.08 -13.43 -6.84
CA GLY A 26 -7.44 -13.46 -8.15
C GLY A 26 -6.17 -14.30 -8.15
N PHE A 27 -5.98 -15.17 -9.15
CA PHE A 27 -4.77 -15.99 -9.29
C PHE A 27 -3.50 -15.14 -9.38
N TRP A 28 -3.62 -13.90 -9.86
CA TRP A 28 -2.50 -12.97 -9.98
C TRP A 28 -2.02 -12.45 -8.62
N GLN A 29 -2.86 -12.42 -7.59
CA GLN A 29 -2.50 -11.85 -6.30
C GLN A 29 -1.38 -12.60 -5.57
N PRO A 30 -1.34 -13.95 -5.52
CA PRO A 30 -0.23 -14.68 -4.93
C PRO A 30 1.03 -14.76 -5.81
N MET A 31 0.98 -14.35 -7.08
CA MET A 31 2.17 -14.37 -7.95
C MET A 31 3.22 -13.37 -7.46
N GLY A 32 4.51 -13.67 -7.65
CA GLY A 32 5.61 -12.72 -7.45
C GLY A 32 5.48 -11.50 -8.37
N LYS A 33 6.07 -10.38 -7.97
CA LYS A 33 5.92 -9.12 -8.72
C LYS A 33 6.49 -9.21 -10.14
N SER A 34 7.70 -9.75 -10.28
CA SER A 34 8.34 -9.98 -11.59
C SER A 34 7.47 -10.89 -12.47
N GLU A 35 7.05 -12.02 -11.90
CA GLU A 35 6.20 -13.00 -12.58
C GLU A 35 4.90 -12.39 -13.13
N ARG A 36 4.24 -11.52 -12.36
CA ARG A 36 3.03 -10.82 -12.84
C ARG A 36 3.33 -9.94 -14.05
N LEU A 37 4.37 -9.11 -13.95
CA LEU A 37 4.73 -8.15 -14.99
C LEU A 37 5.25 -8.83 -16.26
N LYS A 38 5.82 -10.03 -16.14
CA LYS A 38 6.40 -10.80 -17.25
C LYS A 38 5.39 -11.72 -17.94
N HIS A 39 4.41 -12.25 -17.21
CA HIS A 39 3.56 -13.33 -17.72
C HIS A 39 2.08 -12.98 -17.85
N ILE A 40 1.60 -11.93 -17.18
CA ILE A 40 0.21 -11.51 -17.34
C ILE A 40 0.11 -10.57 -18.53
N LYS A 41 -0.82 -10.89 -19.44
CA LYS A 41 -1.25 -10.00 -20.51
C LYS A 41 -2.73 -9.71 -20.37
N ILE A 42 -3.11 -8.47 -20.67
CA ILE A 42 -4.51 -8.06 -20.73
C ILE A 42 -4.79 -7.65 -22.18
N ASN A 43 -5.73 -8.34 -22.83
CA ASN A 43 -6.03 -8.16 -24.26
C ASN A 43 -4.79 -8.32 -25.18
N GLY A 44 -3.87 -9.22 -24.81
CA GLY A 44 -2.62 -9.45 -25.56
C GLY A 44 -1.51 -8.44 -25.29
N GLU A 45 -1.78 -7.38 -24.51
CA GLU A 45 -0.80 -6.36 -24.14
C GLU A 45 -0.09 -6.67 -22.82
N GLU A 46 1.19 -6.32 -22.73
CA GLU A 46 1.94 -6.34 -21.48
C GLU A 46 1.29 -5.43 -20.43
N VAL A 47 1.36 -5.84 -19.17
CA VAL A 47 0.81 -5.07 -18.06
C VAL A 47 1.86 -4.17 -17.41
N VAL A 48 1.38 -3.09 -16.80
CA VAL A 48 2.14 -2.30 -15.82
C VAL A 48 1.42 -2.34 -14.47
N GLU A 49 2.18 -2.25 -13.38
CA GLU A 49 1.63 -2.12 -12.04
C GLU A 49 1.60 -0.65 -11.62
N LEU A 50 0.44 -0.17 -11.22
CA LEU A 50 0.29 1.13 -10.57
C LEU A 50 0.00 0.93 -9.09
N ASP A 51 0.81 1.54 -8.23
CA ASP A 51 0.74 1.36 -6.78
C ASP A 51 0.59 2.72 -6.08
N TYR A 52 -0.24 2.78 -5.03
CA TYR A 52 -0.35 4.00 -4.26
C TYR A 52 0.88 4.19 -3.35
N GLY A 53 1.55 5.32 -3.52
CA GLY A 53 2.63 5.73 -2.65
C GLY A 53 2.13 6.11 -1.26
N GLN A 54 2.52 5.31 -0.27
CA GLN A 54 2.37 5.66 1.15
C GLN A 54 0.90 5.84 1.56
N ILE A 55 -0.02 5.04 0.99
CA ILE A 55 -1.46 5.24 1.16
C ILE A 55 -1.91 5.20 2.61
N MET A 56 -1.39 4.28 3.42
CA MET A 56 -1.81 4.11 4.81
C MET A 56 -1.59 5.38 5.65
N PRO A 57 -0.36 5.90 5.81
CA PRO A 57 -0.18 7.12 6.58
C PRO A 57 -0.88 8.32 5.94
N ARG A 58 -0.98 8.41 4.60
CA ARG A 58 -1.79 9.46 3.94
C ARG A 58 -3.27 9.40 4.33
N LEU A 59 -3.85 8.20 4.43
CA LEU A 59 -5.24 8.03 4.88
C LEU A 59 -5.42 8.44 6.33
N VAL A 60 -4.44 8.18 7.21
CA VAL A 60 -4.49 8.65 8.60
C VAL A 60 -4.47 10.19 8.64
N TYR A 61 -3.59 10.83 7.88
CA TYR A 61 -3.59 12.29 7.73
C TYR A 61 -4.94 12.83 7.24
N ALA A 62 -5.53 12.18 6.23
CA ALA A 62 -6.84 12.56 5.71
C ALA A 62 -7.96 12.40 6.76
N ASP A 63 -7.93 11.34 7.57
CA ASP A 63 -8.92 11.08 8.62
C ASP A 63 -8.89 12.17 9.72
N VAL A 64 -7.69 12.69 10.06
CA VAL A 64 -7.56 13.81 11.02
C VAL A 64 -7.68 15.19 10.38
N GLY A 65 -7.97 15.28 9.07
CA GLY A 65 -8.15 16.54 8.36
C GLY A 65 -6.86 17.33 8.15
N ARG A 66 -5.71 16.66 8.08
CA ARG A 66 -4.38 17.27 7.95
C ARG A 66 -3.69 16.86 6.65
N VAL A 67 -2.74 17.68 6.21
CA VAL A 67 -1.89 17.38 5.05
C VAL A 67 -0.55 16.85 5.55
N PRO A 68 0.00 15.79 4.94
CA PRO A 68 1.37 15.35 5.17
C PRO A 68 2.39 16.51 5.20
N PRO A 69 3.21 16.66 6.27
CA PRO A 69 4.18 17.76 6.38
C PRO A 69 5.42 17.54 5.50
N MET A 70 5.57 16.34 4.92
CA MET A 70 6.72 15.94 4.12
C MET A 70 6.31 15.03 2.97
N LYS A 71 7.11 15.03 1.89
CA LYS A 71 6.85 14.23 0.70
C LYS A 71 7.00 12.72 0.96
N ASP A 72 8.05 12.33 1.67
CA ASP A 72 8.32 10.93 2.04
C ASP A 72 8.09 10.74 3.54
N LEU A 73 6.91 10.24 3.88
CA LEU A 73 6.43 9.96 5.23
C LEU A 73 7.23 8.85 5.94
N TYR A 74 8.15 8.18 5.26
CA TYR A 74 9.05 7.21 5.88
C TYR A 74 10.47 7.73 6.07
N ARG A 75 10.77 8.97 5.64
CA ARG A 75 12.10 9.58 5.77
C ARG A 75 12.21 10.34 7.10
N ILE A 76 12.34 9.59 8.18
CA ILE A 76 12.36 10.13 9.55
C ILE A 76 13.73 10.73 9.87
N PRO A 77 13.79 11.96 10.44
CA PRO A 77 15.04 12.56 10.88
C PRO A 77 15.86 11.63 11.79
N GLY A 78 17.15 11.43 11.47
CA GLY A 78 18.04 10.52 12.19
C GLY A 78 17.90 9.03 11.83
N LEU A 79 16.93 8.67 10.99
CA LEU A 79 16.68 7.31 10.51
C LEU A 79 16.59 7.25 8.97
N GLU A 80 17.16 8.23 8.26
CA GLU A 80 17.02 8.37 6.81
C GLU A 80 17.57 7.16 6.04
N LYS A 81 18.65 6.55 6.56
CA LYS A 81 19.26 5.33 5.99
C LYS A 81 18.46 4.06 6.30
N HIS A 82 17.43 4.14 7.14
CA HIS A 82 16.64 3.02 7.63
C HIS A 82 15.18 3.06 7.17
N ARG A 83 14.89 3.80 6.09
CA ARG A 83 13.54 3.99 5.52
C ARG A 83 12.73 2.70 5.38
N ALA A 84 13.35 1.62 4.89
CA ALA A 84 12.68 0.32 4.73
C ALA A 84 12.22 -0.27 6.08
N GLY A 85 13.06 -0.15 7.11
CA GLY A 85 12.72 -0.55 8.49
C GLY A 85 11.63 0.35 9.09
N VAL A 86 11.75 1.67 8.91
CA VAL A 86 10.74 2.64 9.34
C VAL A 86 9.38 2.32 8.74
N LYS A 87 9.29 2.05 7.43
CA LYS A 87 8.03 1.67 6.77
C LYS A 87 7.37 0.46 7.46
N LYS A 88 8.15 -0.57 7.79
CA LYS A 88 7.64 -1.77 8.47
C LYS A 88 7.19 -1.47 9.91
N VAL A 89 7.97 -0.70 10.67
CA VAL A 89 7.63 -0.31 12.05
C VAL A 89 6.38 0.57 12.06
N MET A 90 6.35 1.64 11.26
CA MET A 90 5.22 2.55 11.15
C MET A 90 3.95 1.81 10.72
N SER A 91 4.04 0.91 9.74
CA SER A 91 2.90 0.05 9.37
C SER A 91 2.41 -0.75 10.57
N SER A 92 3.29 -1.38 11.35
CA SER A 92 2.89 -2.12 12.54
C SER A 92 2.23 -1.24 13.60
N MET A 93 2.73 -0.02 13.81
CA MET A 93 2.16 0.95 14.76
C MET A 93 0.70 1.31 14.42
N LEU A 94 0.33 1.29 13.13
CA LEU A 94 -1.05 1.57 12.71
C LEU A 94 -2.04 0.43 13.01
N PHE A 95 -1.58 -0.82 13.10
CA PHE A 95 -2.46 -1.99 13.22
C PHE A 95 -2.62 -2.53 14.64
N VAL A 96 -1.64 -2.32 15.51
CA VAL A 96 -1.69 -2.81 16.90
C VAL A 96 -2.36 -1.79 17.82
N GLU A 97 -2.81 -2.22 18.99
CA GLU A 97 -3.47 -1.38 20.01
C GLU A 97 -2.60 -1.15 21.26
N LYS A 98 -1.34 -1.57 21.21
CA LYS A 98 -0.37 -1.44 22.29
C LYS A 98 0.98 -1.01 21.72
N PRO A 99 1.76 -0.19 22.45
CA PRO A 99 3.13 0.13 22.07
C PRO A 99 3.96 -1.12 21.78
N LEU A 100 4.86 -1.04 20.79
CA LEU A 100 5.71 -2.16 20.42
C LEU A 100 6.79 -2.39 21.48
N SER A 101 6.85 -3.61 22.02
CA SER A 101 7.94 -4.05 22.91
C SER A 101 9.09 -4.75 22.17
N ARG A 102 8.91 -5.03 20.88
CA ARG A 102 9.91 -5.64 19.99
C ARG A 102 9.71 -5.18 18.55
N PHE A 103 10.75 -5.29 17.74
CA PHE A 103 10.63 -5.06 16.29
C PHE A 103 9.63 -6.05 15.66
N PRO A 104 8.85 -5.61 14.65
CA PRO A 104 8.05 -6.52 13.84
C PRO A 104 8.93 -7.60 13.18
N GLN A 105 8.32 -8.74 12.83
CA GLN A 105 9.03 -9.84 12.18
C GLN A 105 9.80 -9.36 10.94
N GLY A 106 11.04 -9.83 10.77
CA GLY A 106 11.89 -9.48 9.62
C GLY A 106 12.23 -7.99 9.50
N THR A 107 12.22 -7.26 10.62
CA THR A 107 12.49 -5.81 10.65
C THR A 107 13.76 -5.45 11.44
N ARG A 108 14.21 -6.32 12.36
CA ARG A 108 15.35 -6.03 13.25
C ARG A 108 16.63 -5.71 12.49
N ASP A 109 16.94 -6.47 11.43
CA ASP A 109 18.21 -6.33 10.69
C ASP A 109 18.27 -5.08 9.80
N LEU A 110 17.15 -4.36 9.68
CA LEU A 110 17.08 -3.08 8.96
C LEU A 110 17.56 -1.90 9.81
N PHE A 111 17.90 -2.14 11.08
CA PHE A 111 18.35 -1.13 12.04
C PHE A 111 19.68 -1.53 12.69
N PRO A 112 20.48 -0.57 13.17
CA PRO A 112 21.72 -0.85 13.90
C PRO A 112 21.51 -1.79 15.10
N ARG A 113 22.51 -2.63 15.43
CA ARG A 113 22.40 -3.67 16.47
C ARG A 113 22.07 -3.15 17.88
N LYS A 114 22.32 -1.87 18.17
CA LYS A 114 21.97 -1.24 19.46
C LYS A 114 20.66 -0.44 19.42
N MET A 115 20.03 -0.30 18.24
CA MET A 115 18.77 0.41 18.10
C MET A 115 17.65 -0.35 18.81
N ARG A 116 16.90 0.36 19.65
CA ARG A 116 15.70 -0.11 20.33
C ARG A 116 14.46 0.24 19.52
N VAL A 117 13.41 -0.57 19.60
CA VAL A 117 12.17 -0.29 18.85
C VAL A 117 11.48 0.97 19.37
N GLU A 118 11.59 1.23 20.66
CA GLU A 118 11.01 2.38 21.35
C GLU A 118 11.58 3.69 20.79
N ASN A 119 12.90 3.77 20.65
CA ASN A 119 13.58 4.92 20.03
C ASN A 119 13.08 5.16 18.58
N VAL A 120 12.81 4.09 17.83
CA VAL A 120 12.30 4.20 16.45
C VAL A 120 10.84 4.67 16.46
N THR A 121 10.00 4.14 17.34
CA THR A 121 8.59 4.55 17.45
C THR A 121 8.47 6.00 17.92
N GLU A 122 9.31 6.43 18.87
CA GLU A 122 9.39 7.81 19.35
C GLU A 122 9.80 8.77 18.23
N ALA A 123 10.84 8.42 17.46
CA ALA A 123 11.27 9.22 16.31
C ALA A 123 10.18 9.34 15.23
N ILE A 124 9.44 8.25 14.95
CA ILE A 124 8.30 8.28 14.03
C ILE A 124 7.20 9.21 14.54
N MET A 125 6.81 9.09 15.81
CA MET A 125 5.77 9.95 16.40
C MET A 125 6.19 11.42 16.43
N ALA A 126 7.45 11.71 16.74
CA ALA A 126 8.01 13.07 16.75
C ALA A 126 8.04 13.71 15.35
N ALA A 127 8.29 12.91 14.30
CA ALA A 127 8.25 13.39 12.92
C ALA A 127 6.82 13.57 12.37
N HIS A 128 5.83 12.94 13.00
CA HIS A 128 4.43 12.95 12.59
C HIS A 128 3.48 13.41 13.71
N PRO A 129 3.69 14.61 14.30
CA PRO A 129 2.95 15.04 15.49
C PRO A 129 1.43 15.08 15.27
N GLU A 130 0.99 15.48 14.07
CA GLU A 130 -0.43 15.58 13.69
C GLU A 130 -1.19 14.23 13.69
N ILE A 131 -0.48 13.11 13.54
CA ILE A 131 -1.08 11.75 13.55
C ILE A 131 -0.51 10.88 14.67
N ALA A 132 0.29 11.45 15.58
CA ALA A 132 0.95 10.69 16.64
C ALA A 132 -0.06 9.96 17.54
N GLY A 133 -1.20 10.60 17.83
CA GLY A 133 -2.30 10.01 18.62
C GLY A 133 -3.07 8.89 17.93
N GLU A 134 -2.90 8.71 16.62
CA GLU A 134 -3.55 7.63 15.87
C GLU A 134 -2.73 6.33 15.87
N PHE A 135 -1.44 6.38 16.23
CA PHE A 135 -0.65 5.16 16.39
C PHE A 135 -1.09 4.38 17.62
N PHE A 136 -0.95 3.06 17.54
CA PHE A 136 -1.34 2.13 18.61
C PHE A 136 -2.84 2.15 18.93
N THR A 137 -3.69 2.52 17.97
CA THR A 137 -5.17 2.52 18.10
C THR A 137 -5.85 1.46 17.22
N GLY A 138 -5.08 0.73 16.40
CA GLY A 138 -5.62 -0.18 15.39
C GLY A 138 -6.28 0.53 14.19
N VAL A 139 -6.09 1.84 14.02
CA VAL A 139 -6.64 2.67 12.92
C VAL A 139 -6.39 2.08 11.53
N GLY A 140 -5.28 1.37 11.34
CA GLY A 140 -4.89 0.75 10.07
C GLY A 140 -5.97 -0.15 9.48
N HIS A 141 -6.79 -0.80 10.31
CA HIS A 141 -7.91 -1.61 9.85
C HIS A 141 -9.03 -0.78 9.19
N ARG A 142 -9.34 0.39 9.75
CA ARG A 142 -10.28 1.35 9.16
C ARG A 142 -9.68 1.97 7.89
N CYS A 143 -8.39 2.28 7.90
CA CYS A 143 -7.68 2.74 6.71
C CYS A 143 -7.72 1.71 5.57
N GLN A 144 -7.54 0.41 5.86
CA GLN A 144 -7.72 -0.66 4.85
C GLN A 144 -9.12 -0.67 4.24
N PHE A 145 -10.15 -0.42 5.04
CA PHE A 145 -11.51 -0.31 4.53
C PHE A 145 -11.62 0.87 3.57
N ARG A 146 -11.15 2.05 3.97
CA ARG A 146 -11.17 3.24 3.13
C ARG A 146 -10.34 3.09 1.85
N GLU A 147 -9.14 2.53 1.95
CA GLU A 147 -8.29 2.13 0.83
C GLU A 147 -9.05 1.22 -0.15
N SER A 148 -9.72 0.18 0.35
CA SER A 148 -10.49 -0.72 -0.51
C SER A 148 -11.67 -0.04 -1.19
N GLN A 149 -12.33 0.93 -0.54
CA GLN A 149 -13.40 1.73 -1.17
C GLN A 149 -12.85 2.58 -2.32
N ILE A 150 -11.69 3.22 -2.12
CA ILE A 150 -11.00 3.98 -3.16
C ILE A 150 -10.66 3.05 -4.34
N LEU A 151 -10.07 1.89 -4.06
CA LEU A 151 -9.66 0.95 -5.10
C LEU A 151 -10.86 0.40 -5.88
N VAL A 152 -11.94 0.00 -5.20
CA VAL A 152 -13.18 -0.46 -5.87
C VAL A 152 -13.73 0.59 -6.81
N GLU A 153 -13.69 1.87 -6.42
CA GLU A 153 -14.14 2.94 -7.30
C GLU A 153 -13.22 3.19 -8.49
N VAL A 154 -11.89 3.11 -8.30
CA VAL A 154 -10.92 3.12 -9.41
C VAL A 154 -11.24 2.02 -10.41
N LEU A 155 -11.46 0.78 -9.95
CA LEU A 155 -11.81 -0.34 -10.81
C LEU A 155 -13.11 -0.10 -11.58
N ARG A 156 -14.13 0.47 -10.92
CA ARG A 156 -15.40 0.80 -11.58
C ARG A 156 -15.24 1.85 -12.67
N ILE A 157 -14.47 2.90 -12.41
CA ILE A 157 -14.20 3.96 -13.40
C ILE A 157 -13.42 3.38 -14.58
N LEU A 158 -12.38 2.59 -14.34
CA LEU A 158 -11.59 1.95 -15.40
C LEU A 158 -12.45 1.01 -16.25
N ASN A 159 -13.26 0.17 -15.61
CA ASN A 159 -14.16 -0.75 -16.32
C ASN A 159 -15.18 0.01 -17.18
N ALA A 160 -15.73 1.13 -16.69
CA ALA A 160 -16.62 1.99 -17.47
C ALA A 160 -15.93 2.64 -18.69
N ASN A 161 -14.60 2.74 -18.68
CA ASN A 161 -13.79 3.20 -19.80
C ASN A 161 -13.24 2.03 -20.66
N GLY A 162 -13.76 0.81 -20.48
CA GLY A 162 -13.32 -0.37 -21.23
C GLY A 162 -11.93 -0.88 -20.85
N ILE A 163 -11.37 -0.44 -19.72
CA ILE A 163 -10.06 -0.86 -19.24
C ILE A 163 -10.22 -1.94 -18.17
N THR A 164 -9.78 -3.15 -18.49
CA THR A 164 -9.64 -4.23 -17.51
C THR A 164 -8.48 -3.93 -16.57
N ALA A 165 -8.75 -3.92 -15.26
CA ALA A 165 -7.75 -3.70 -14.22
C ALA A 165 -7.80 -4.84 -13.19
N LEU A 166 -6.64 -5.40 -12.85
CA LEU A 166 -6.52 -6.49 -11.87
C LEU A 166 -6.00 -5.94 -10.53
N PRO A 167 -6.81 -5.90 -9.46
CA PRO A 167 -6.42 -5.32 -8.18
C PRO A 167 -5.49 -6.20 -7.33
N ILE A 168 -4.54 -5.57 -6.65
CA ILE A 168 -3.60 -6.18 -5.70
C ILE A 168 -3.43 -5.25 -4.50
N HIS A 169 -4.16 -5.49 -3.41
CA HIS A 169 -4.15 -4.61 -2.22
C HIS A 169 -4.51 -3.15 -2.53
N ASP A 170 -3.53 -2.25 -2.63
CA ASP A 170 -3.63 -0.83 -3.04
C ASP A 170 -3.18 -0.58 -4.49
N ALA A 171 -2.68 -1.60 -5.17
CA ALA A 171 -2.21 -1.53 -6.55
C ALA A 171 -3.21 -2.09 -7.56
N ILE A 172 -2.99 -1.77 -8.83
CA ILE A 172 -3.67 -2.36 -10.00
C ILE A 172 -2.67 -2.75 -11.08
N LEU A 173 -2.95 -3.86 -11.77
CA LEU A 173 -2.35 -4.15 -13.08
C LEU A 173 -3.29 -3.70 -14.18
N VAL A 174 -2.77 -2.99 -15.18
CA VAL A 174 -3.51 -2.53 -16.37
C VAL A 174 -2.67 -2.73 -17.62
N PRO A 175 -3.26 -2.76 -18.82
CA PRO A 175 -2.48 -2.69 -20.07
C PRO A 175 -1.55 -1.47 -20.08
N ALA A 176 -0.32 -1.61 -20.59
CA ALA A 176 0.68 -0.54 -20.58
C ALA A 176 0.18 0.76 -21.23
N SER A 177 -0.60 0.67 -22.30
CA SER A 177 -1.26 1.74 -23.03
C SER A 177 -2.25 2.53 -22.16
N ALA A 178 -2.87 1.88 -21.16
CA ALA A 178 -3.83 2.48 -20.25
C ALA A 178 -3.19 3.16 -19.03
N SER A 179 -1.86 3.03 -18.85
CA SER A 179 -1.13 3.47 -17.65
C SER A 179 -1.37 4.94 -17.28
N THR A 180 -1.33 5.85 -18.26
CA THR A 180 -1.54 7.29 -18.04
C THR A 180 -2.96 7.58 -17.54
N LEU A 181 -3.98 6.97 -18.15
CA LEU A 181 -5.37 7.15 -17.72
C LEU A 181 -5.61 6.51 -16.34
N ALA A 182 -5.08 5.31 -16.11
CA ALA A 182 -5.18 4.63 -14.83
C ALA A 182 -4.56 5.46 -13.68
N LYS A 183 -3.38 6.03 -13.91
CA LYS A 183 -2.72 6.92 -12.94
C LYS A 183 -3.60 8.14 -12.63
N ARG A 184 -4.19 8.78 -13.64
CA ARG A 184 -5.10 9.91 -13.47
C ARG A 184 -6.33 9.52 -12.66
N VAL A 185 -6.96 8.38 -12.97
CA VAL A 185 -8.14 7.87 -12.25
C VAL A 185 -7.81 7.59 -10.78
N MET A 186 -6.66 6.96 -10.49
CA MET A 186 -6.20 6.71 -9.12
C MET A 186 -6.02 8.02 -8.33
N LEU A 187 -5.24 8.95 -8.87
CA LEU A 187 -4.99 10.25 -8.21
C LEU A 187 -6.29 11.05 -8.01
N TYR A 188 -7.16 11.10 -9.01
CA TYR A 188 -8.46 11.77 -8.93
C TYR A 188 -9.35 11.14 -7.85
N THR A 189 -9.46 9.81 -7.85
CA THR A 189 -10.33 9.08 -6.91
C THR A 189 -9.85 9.25 -5.49
N PHE A 190 -8.52 9.15 -5.27
CA PHE A 190 -7.92 9.42 -3.98
C PHE A 190 -8.24 10.84 -3.51
N LYS A 191 -7.88 11.87 -4.29
CA LYS A 191 -8.10 13.27 -3.92
C LYS A 191 -9.56 13.59 -3.61
N ARG A 192 -10.50 13.08 -4.42
CA ARG A 192 -11.94 13.30 -4.18
C ARG A 192 -12.42 12.63 -2.88
N LYS A 193 -11.87 11.48 -2.52
CA LYS A 193 -12.27 10.73 -1.31
C LYS A 193 -11.57 11.19 -0.03
N THR A 194 -10.38 11.79 -0.14
CA THR A 194 -9.54 12.12 1.02
C THR A 194 -9.33 13.62 1.19
N ARG A 195 -9.62 14.43 0.16
CA ARG A 195 -9.34 15.88 0.07
C ARG A 195 -7.86 16.24 0.12
N ILE A 196 -6.95 15.26 0.09
CA ILE A 196 -5.51 15.48 0.04
C ILE A 196 -4.91 14.81 -1.20
N ASP A 197 -3.73 15.27 -1.63
CA ASP A 197 -3.05 14.71 -2.79
C ASP A 197 -2.44 13.33 -2.47
N GLY A 198 -2.63 12.40 -3.42
CA GLY A 198 -2.04 11.07 -3.41
C GLY A 198 -0.76 11.00 -4.23
N GLU A 199 -0.11 9.85 -4.18
CA GLU A 199 1.06 9.54 -4.98
C GLU A 199 0.84 8.18 -5.66
N VAL A 200 1.23 8.05 -6.93
CA VAL A 200 1.09 6.81 -7.69
C VAL A 200 2.37 6.58 -8.50
N THR A 201 3.00 5.43 -8.27
CA THR A 201 4.14 4.94 -9.05
C THR A 201 3.64 4.03 -10.16
N ILE A 202 4.41 3.95 -11.26
CA ILE A 202 4.18 3.01 -12.36
C ILE A 202 5.42 2.14 -12.43
N LEU A 203 5.22 0.83 -12.47
CA LEU A 203 6.28 -0.17 -12.52
C LEU A 203 6.09 -1.06 -13.74
N THR A 204 7.17 -1.22 -14.50
CA THR A 204 7.22 -2.06 -15.70
C THR A 204 8.14 -3.26 -15.48
N ALA A 205 8.03 -4.29 -16.32
CA ALA A 205 8.91 -5.46 -16.26
C ALA A 205 10.42 -5.08 -16.34
N GLN A 206 10.77 -4.05 -17.13
CA GLN A 206 12.15 -3.59 -17.28
C GLN A 206 12.73 -2.98 -16.00
N GLN A 207 11.89 -2.49 -15.10
CA GLN A 207 12.30 -1.87 -13.83
C GLN A 207 12.44 -2.90 -12.69
N HIS A 208 12.12 -4.17 -12.93
CA HIS A 208 12.25 -5.27 -11.97
C HIS A 208 12.89 -6.50 -12.63
N PRO A 209 14.19 -6.46 -12.96
CA PRO A 209 14.91 -7.68 -13.34
C PRO A 209 15.05 -8.58 -12.09
N ASP A 210 14.35 -9.72 -12.12
CA ASP A 210 14.41 -10.88 -11.22
C ASP A 210 15.35 -10.76 -9.99
N GLU A 211 14.81 -10.29 -8.84
CA GLU A 211 15.47 -10.41 -7.52
C GLU A 211 15.09 -11.71 -6.77
N ASP A 212 14.23 -12.56 -7.34
CA ASP A 212 13.66 -13.75 -6.66
C ASP A 212 14.55 -15.02 -6.71
N HIS A 213 15.87 -14.89 -6.86
CA HIS A 213 16.82 -16.01 -6.76
C HIS A 213 17.69 -16.04 -5.50
N LEU A 214 17.42 -15.17 -4.54
CA LEU A 214 18.07 -15.21 -3.22
C LEU A 214 17.00 -15.34 -2.15
N LEU A 215 16.61 -16.58 -1.85
CA LEU A 215 16.07 -17.12 -0.59
C LEU A 215 15.29 -18.42 -0.91
N ALA A 216 16.04 -19.47 -1.24
CA ALA A 216 15.61 -20.86 -1.06
C ALA A 216 16.43 -21.46 0.09
#